data_AF-A0A1B6L5H8-F1
#
_entry.id   AF-A0A1B6L5H8-F1
#
_cell.length_a   1.000
_cell.length_b   1.000
_cell.length_c   1.000
_cell.angle_alpha   90.00
_cell.angle_beta   90.00
_cell.angle_gamma   90.00
#
_symmetry.space_group_name_H-M   'P 1'
#
loop_
_entity.id
_entity.type
_entity.pdbx_description
1 polymer ?
#
loop_
_entity_poly.entity_id
_entity_poly.type
_entity_poly.pdbx_seq_one_letter_code
_entity_poly.pdbx_strand_id
1 'polypeptide(L)'
;ALQMLLTNQEKSQKYVEPQIKPITLELLKIIRETENDDLTNVMQLVVINYTEQLQPIAVEICQHLAQTFSQVLETDEGSDEKAITAMGLLNTIETLLTVMEEQPEILAQLQPTVLGVVGHIFTNSDMEFYEEALTLVYDLTSKSISPAMWKVFELMYQVFEKDGFDYFTDMMPALHNYVTVDTEAFLSNQNHLLAMFNMCKAILNGDAGEDPESHAAKLLEVIILQCKGRIDQCIPSFVELVLQRLMREVKTSELRTMCLQVVISALYYNPQLLFETIDKLDLSVPPSESIASHFIKQWILDTDCFLGLHDRKLCVLGMCTLISMSPQRPLVLQECAPRIVPSLIVLFEGLKRAYAEKAQEPDEEDEEEETEEGDQEVLSSDEDELNEGDAEYLEKLQEKVKNKKAISPFTINSVTIEDDDSDDDSDEDYAPTEETVLESYTTPLDEENCIVDEYVAFKEVLQSLQTADPVWYNALTAHLTTEQQKSLQDIMVLADQRKAAAESKRIEQSGGYAFVQHTIPTSFNFGGTPLGR
;
A
#
# COMPACT_ATOMS: atom_id res chain seq x y z
N ALA A 1 31.67 -11.22 -15.84
CA ALA A 1 31.62 -11.86 -17.18
C ALA A 1 30.30 -12.61 -17.41
N LEU A 2 29.95 -13.59 -16.56
CA LEU A 2 28.66 -14.29 -16.67
C LEU A 2 27.48 -13.32 -16.56
N GLN A 3 27.47 -12.43 -15.57
CA GLN A 3 26.49 -11.34 -15.44
C GLN A 3 26.27 -10.56 -16.74
N MET A 4 27.35 -9.99 -17.30
CA MET A 4 27.31 -9.24 -18.56
C MET A 4 26.78 -10.06 -19.74
N LEU A 5 27.06 -11.37 -19.78
CA LEU A 5 26.52 -12.25 -20.81
C LEU A 5 24.99 -12.41 -20.66
N LEU A 6 24.51 -12.60 -19.42
CA LEU A 6 23.08 -12.77 -19.14
C LEU A 6 22.29 -11.47 -19.38
N THR A 7 22.87 -10.32 -19.04
CA THR A 7 22.19 -9.02 -19.14
C THR A 7 22.27 -8.42 -20.55
N ASN A 8 23.40 -8.53 -21.26
CA ASN A 8 23.63 -7.72 -22.48
C ASN A 8 23.59 -8.53 -23.79
N GLN A 9 23.39 -9.85 -23.73
CA GLN A 9 23.38 -10.71 -24.91
C GLN A 9 22.13 -11.58 -24.95
N GLU A 10 21.01 -11.06 -25.46
CA GLU A 10 19.75 -11.81 -25.62
C GLU A 10 19.93 -13.12 -26.40
N LYS A 11 20.80 -13.11 -27.43
CA LYS A 11 21.11 -14.31 -28.22
C LYS A 11 21.74 -15.43 -27.40
N SER A 12 22.36 -15.10 -26.25
CA SER A 12 22.98 -16.08 -25.36
C SER A 12 21.94 -16.89 -24.55
N GLN A 13 20.74 -16.33 -24.30
CA GLN A 13 19.71 -16.98 -23.50
C GLN A 13 19.38 -18.37 -24.02
N LYS A 14 19.18 -18.53 -25.34
CA LYS A 14 18.88 -19.84 -25.98
C LYS A 14 19.96 -20.91 -25.78
N TYR A 15 21.20 -20.50 -25.50
CA TYR A 15 22.32 -21.42 -25.27
C TYR A 15 22.57 -21.67 -23.78
N VAL A 16 22.26 -20.69 -22.93
CA VAL A 16 22.41 -20.78 -21.47
C VAL A 16 21.23 -21.51 -20.85
N GLU A 17 20.00 -21.31 -21.35
CA GLU A 17 18.77 -21.87 -20.82
C GLU A 17 18.83 -23.40 -20.56
N PRO A 18 19.35 -24.24 -21.50
CA PRO A 18 19.44 -25.68 -21.24
C PRO A 18 20.46 -26.05 -20.15
N GLN A 19 21.39 -25.15 -19.84
CA GLN A 19 22.46 -25.31 -18.87
C GLN A 19 22.23 -24.50 -17.60
N ILE A 20 21.11 -23.79 -17.46
CA ILE A 20 20.96 -22.86 -16.35
C ILE A 20 20.92 -23.59 -15.00
N LYS A 21 20.20 -24.71 -14.91
CA LYS A 21 20.18 -25.54 -13.69
C LYS A 21 21.57 -25.94 -13.19
N PRO A 22 22.44 -26.59 -14.00
CA PRO A 22 23.78 -26.93 -13.54
C PRO A 22 24.65 -25.70 -13.26
N ILE A 23 24.48 -24.59 -14.00
CA ILE A 23 25.18 -23.32 -13.72
C ILE A 23 24.78 -22.79 -12.34
N THR A 24 23.48 -22.75 -12.03
CA THR A 24 22.94 -22.32 -10.74
C THR A 24 23.48 -23.17 -9.59
N LEU A 25 23.47 -24.50 -9.73
CA LEU A 25 23.98 -25.39 -8.68
C LEU A 25 25.48 -25.21 -8.43
N GLU A 26 26.29 -25.03 -9.48
CA GLU A 26 27.71 -24.76 -9.29
C GLU A 26 27.96 -23.34 -8.74
N LEU A 27 27.16 -22.36 -9.14
CA LEU A 27 27.22 -21.00 -8.61
C LEU A 27 26.91 -20.98 -7.10
N LEU A 28 25.87 -21.70 -6.66
CA LEU A 28 25.55 -21.89 -5.24
C LEU A 28 26.73 -22.46 -4.47
N LYS A 29 27.36 -23.49 -5.01
CA LYS A 29 28.53 -24.13 -4.40
C LYS A 29 29.70 -23.16 -4.29
N ILE A 30 29.98 -22.37 -5.33
CA ILE A 30 31.04 -21.35 -5.29
C ILE A 30 30.72 -20.29 -4.23
N ILE A 31 29.48 -19.77 -4.18
CA ILE A 31 29.03 -18.81 -3.16
C ILE A 31 29.37 -19.33 -1.75
N ARG A 32 29.08 -20.60 -1.49
CA ARG A 32 29.35 -21.22 -0.19
C ARG A 32 30.83 -21.45 0.11
N GLU A 33 31.64 -21.72 -0.90
CA GLU A 33 33.09 -21.95 -0.75
C GLU A 33 33.86 -20.64 -0.62
N THR A 34 33.38 -19.56 -1.25
CA THR A 34 34.10 -18.29 -1.33
C THR A 34 33.53 -17.20 -0.43
N GLU A 35 32.28 -17.32 0.02
CA GLU A 35 31.57 -16.28 0.80
C GLU A 35 31.69 -14.91 0.11
N ASN A 36 31.47 -14.87 -1.22
CA ASN A 36 31.65 -13.67 -2.04
C ASN A 36 30.28 -13.09 -2.40
N ASP A 37 30.05 -11.84 -2.01
CA ASP A 37 28.78 -11.15 -2.23
C ASP A 37 28.47 -10.87 -3.70
N ASP A 38 29.46 -10.55 -4.56
CA ASP A 38 29.19 -10.29 -5.99
C ASP A 38 28.47 -11.48 -6.67
N LEU A 39 28.72 -12.69 -6.20
CA LEU A 39 28.08 -13.90 -6.71
C LEU A 39 26.60 -14.02 -6.29
N THR A 40 26.18 -13.41 -5.18
CA THR A 40 24.76 -13.35 -4.76
C THR A 40 23.96 -12.50 -5.75
N ASN A 41 24.51 -11.36 -6.18
CA ASN A 41 23.92 -10.50 -7.21
C ASN A 41 23.77 -11.22 -8.56
N VAL A 42 24.77 -12.03 -8.95
CA VAL A 42 24.67 -12.88 -10.15
C VAL A 42 23.57 -13.93 -10.00
N MET A 43 23.42 -14.50 -8.80
CA MET A 43 22.36 -15.47 -8.52
C MET A 43 20.97 -14.84 -8.66
N GLN A 44 20.75 -13.65 -8.11
CA GLN A 44 19.47 -12.93 -8.25
C GLN A 44 19.10 -12.72 -9.72
N LEU A 45 20.04 -12.27 -10.54
CA LEU A 45 19.82 -12.12 -11.99
C LEU A 45 19.48 -13.44 -12.68
N VAL A 46 20.11 -14.54 -12.27
CA VAL A 46 19.79 -15.87 -12.79
C VAL A 46 18.37 -16.29 -12.41
N VAL A 47 17.97 -16.05 -11.16
CA VAL A 47 16.63 -16.38 -10.63
C VAL A 47 15.53 -15.59 -11.35
N ILE A 48 15.77 -14.31 -11.61
CA ILE A 48 14.83 -13.43 -12.33
C ILE A 48 14.70 -13.81 -13.81
N ASN A 49 15.81 -14.09 -14.50
CA ASN A 49 15.78 -14.32 -15.96
C ASN A 49 15.35 -15.74 -16.35
N TYR A 50 15.44 -16.72 -15.44
CA TYR A 50 15.19 -18.13 -15.75
C TYR A 50 14.21 -18.78 -14.75
N THR A 51 13.22 -18.02 -14.30
CA THR A 51 12.23 -18.45 -13.30
C THR A 51 11.60 -19.80 -13.65
N GLU A 52 11.07 -19.95 -14.87
CA GLU A 52 10.43 -21.20 -15.32
C GLU A 52 11.37 -22.41 -15.24
N GLN A 53 12.62 -22.25 -15.67
CA GLN A 53 13.59 -23.32 -15.67
C GLN A 53 14.05 -23.65 -14.26
N LEU A 54 14.06 -22.69 -13.34
CA LEU A 54 14.53 -22.86 -11.96
C LEU A 54 13.45 -23.35 -10.99
N GLN A 55 12.16 -23.23 -11.32
CA GLN A 55 11.05 -23.76 -10.52
C GLN A 55 11.30 -25.17 -9.94
N PRO A 56 11.76 -26.18 -10.72
CA PRO A 56 11.95 -27.53 -10.19
C PRO A 56 13.06 -27.69 -9.17
N ILE A 57 13.96 -26.70 -9.06
CA ILE A 57 15.09 -26.68 -8.12
C ILE A 57 15.00 -25.51 -7.13
N ALA A 58 13.92 -24.73 -7.12
CA ALA A 58 13.74 -23.57 -6.24
C ALA A 58 13.93 -23.93 -4.75
N VAL A 59 13.36 -25.07 -4.32
CA VAL A 59 13.51 -25.56 -2.95
C VAL A 59 14.97 -25.89 -2.62
N GLU A 60 15.71 -26.48 -3.56
CA GLU A 60 17.13 -26.79 -3.39
C GLU A 60 17.97 -25.51 -3.30
N ILE A 61 17.66 -24.50 -4.13
CA ILE A 61 18.31 -23.18 -4.10
C ILE A 61 18.11 -22.54 -2.73
N CYS A 62 16.86 -22.44 -2.26
CA CYS A 62 16.53 -21.83 -0.97
C CYS A 62 17.22 -22.54 0.20
N GLN A 63 17.22 -23.87 0.21
CA GLN A 63 17.90 -24.66 1.23
C GLN A 63 19.41 -24.43 1.23
N HIS A 64 20.02 -24.31 0.06
CA HIS A 64 21.44 -24.04 -0.06
C HIS A 64 21.78 -22.63 0.46
N LEU A 65 21.01 -21.61 0.08
CA LEU A 65 21.20 -20.23 0.54
C LEU A 65 21.05 -20.14 2.07
N ALA A 66 20.01 -20.74 2.65
CA ALA A 66 19.79 -20.75 4.09
C ALA A 66 20.89 -21.47 4.88
N GLN A 67 21.42 -22.57 4.33
CA GLN A 67 22.56 -23.27 4.94
C GLN A 67 23.85 -22.44 4.87
N THR A 68 24.11 -21.79 3.74
CA THR A 68 25.26 -20.89 3.61
C THR A 68 25.14 -19.72 4.57
N PHE A 69 23.96 -19.12 4.69
CA PHE A 69 23.68 -18.04 5.65
C PHE A 69 24.03 -18.48 7.08
N SER A 70 23.51 -19.62 7.52
CA SER A 70 23.82 -20.17 8.85
C SER A 70 25.33 -20.40 9.06
N GLN A 71 26.03 -20.88 8.02
CA GLN A 71 27.48 -21.11 8.08
C GLN A 71 28.27 -19.79 8.19
N VAL A 72 27.84 -18.74 7.47
CA VAL A 72 28.45 -17.41 7.53
C VAL A 72 28.31 -16.85 8.95
N LEU A 73 27.15 -17.02 9.60
CA LEU A 73 26.90 -16.59 10.98
C LEU A 73 27.68 -17.39 12.03
N GLU A 74 27.81 -18.72 11.88
CA GLU A 74 28.49 -19.57 12.89
C GLU A 74 30.02 -19.36 12.97
N THR A 75 30.62 -18.75 11.95
CA THR A 75 32.09 -18.62 11.83
C THR A 75 32.65 -17.33 12.48
N ASP A 76 31.94 -16.79 13.45
CA ASP A 76 32.03 -15.42 13.96
C ASP A 76 33.40 -14.98 14.52
N GLU A 77 33.90 -13.86 13.99
CA GLU A 77 34.33 -12.66 14.74
C GLU A 77 34.39 -11.47 13.73
N GLY A 78 33.25 -10.82 13.50
CA GLY A 78 33.15 -9.37 13.21
C GLY A 78 33.90 -8.80 12.00
N SER A 79 33.60 -9.28 10.78
CA SER A 79 34.00 -8.58 9.55
C SER A 79 32.77 -8.14 8.77
N ASP A 80 32.68 -6.84 8.50
CA ASP A 80 31.62 -6.22 7.68
C ASP A 80 31.41 -6.96 6.35
N GLU A 81 32.46 -7.58 5.77
CA GLU A 81 32.39 -8.38 4.54
C GLU A 81 31.45 -9.59 4.66
N LYS A 82 31.37 -10.22 5.85
CA LYS A 82 30.48 -11.35 6.08
C LYS A 82 29.03 -10.93 6.28
N ALA A 83 28.81 -9.79 6.95
CA ALA A 83 27.47 -9.22 7.09
C ALA A 83 26.90 -8.87 5.71
N ILE A 84 27.70 -8.23 4.84
CA ILE A 84 27.32 -7.94 3.44
C ILE A 84 26.96 -9.23 2.70
N THR A 85 27.79 -10.27 2.82
CA THR A 85 27.52 -11.56 2.17
C THR A 85 26.23 -12.20 2.71
N ALA A 86 25.98 -12.13 4.03
CA ALA A 86 24.78 -12.65 4.66
C ALA A 86 23.52 -11.90 4.18
N MET A 87 23.56 -10.57 4.08
CA MET A 87 22.49 -9.75 3.49
C MET A 87 22.24 -10.13 2.03
N GLY A 88 23.30 -10.28 1.21
CA GLY A 88 23.18 -10.72 -0.17
C GLY A 88 22.50 -12.10 -0.31
N LEU A 89 22.75 -13.02 0.62
CA LEU A 89 22.06 -14.31 0.68
C LEU A 89 20.57 -14.15 1.01
N LEU A 90 20.20 -13.30 1.98
CA LEU A 90 18.81 -13.03 2.34
C LEU A 90 18.04 -12.38 1.17
N ASN A 91 18.63 -11.37 0.53
CA ASN A 91 18.06 -10.70 -0.66
C ASN A 91 17.91 -11.65 -1.85
N THR A 92 18.78 -12.66 -1.96
CA THR A 92 18.62 -13.73 -2.96
C THR A 92 17.46 -14.66 -2.62
N ILE A 93 17.21 -14.94 -1.34
CA ILE A 93 16.03 -15.71 -0.89
C ILE A 93 14.75 -14.90 -1.15
N GLU A 94 14.73 -13.61 -0.83
CA GLU A 94 13.65 -12.67 -1.14
C GLU A 94 13.34 -12.69 -2.63
N THR A 95 14.35 -12.43 -3.48
CA THR A 95 14.19 -12.49 -4.95
C THR A 95 13.57 -13.81 -5.40
N LEU A 96 13.97 -14.94 -4.80
CA LEU A 96 13.40 -16.25 -5.10
C LEU A 96 11.94 -16.37 -4.67
N LEU A 97 11.53 -15.77 -3.54
CA LEU A 97 10.12 -15.73 -3.12
C LEU A 97 9.30 -14.89 -4.09
N THR A 98 9.76 -13.68 -4.42
CA THR A 98 9.07 -12.76 -5.34
C THR A 98 8.83 -13.40 -6.71
N VAL A 99 9.85 -14.01 -7.33
CA VAL A 99 9.65 -14.63 -8.66
C VAL A 99 8.80 -15.90 -8.62
N MET A 100 8.61 -16.50 -7.44
CA MET A 100 7.78 -17.69 -7.24
C MET A 100 6.38 -17.35 -6.71
N GLU A 101 6.02 -16.07 -6.62
CA GLU A 101 4.76 -15.59 -6.03
C GLU A 101 3.51 -16.27 -6.63
N GLU A 102 3.52 -16.47 -7.95
CA GLU A 102 2.43 -17.12 -8.71
C GLU A 102 2.44 -18.66 -8.62
N GLN A 103 3.33 -19.26 -7.81
CA GLN A 103 3.48 -20.71 -7.65
C GLN A 103 3.23 -21.13 -6.19
N PRO A 104 1.96 -21.17 -5.73
CA PRO A 104 1.63 -21.39 -4.31
C PRO A 104 2.13 -22.73 -3.76
N GLU A 105 2.19 -23.78 -4.59
CA GLU A 105 2.74 -25.09 -4.19
C GLU A 105 4.26 -25.04 -3.92
N ILE A 106 5.00 -24.19 -4.64
CA ILE A 106 6.44 -23.99 -4.44
C ILE A 106 6.65 -23.13 -3.20
N LEU A 107 5.96 -21.99 -3.07
CA LEU A 107 6.05 -21.13 -1.88
C LEU A 107 5.80 -21.90 -0.59
N ALA A 108 4.78 -22.78 -0.56
CA ALA A 108 4.49 -23.63 0.59
C ALA A 108 5.66 -24.58 0.96
N GLN A 109 6.49 -24.97 -0.02
CA GLN A 109 7.70 -25.78 0.20
C GLN A 109 8.93 -24.93 0.58
N LEU A 110 9.00 -23.68 0.13
CA LEU A 110 10.05 -22.72 0.52
C LEU A 110 9.86 -22.22 1.95
N GLN A 111 8.61 -21.98 2.35
CA GLN A 111 8.24 -21.36 3.63
C GLN A 111 8.93 -22.00 4.85
N PRO A 112 9.00 -23.33 5.03
CA PRO A 112 9.68 -23.93 6.19
C PRO A 112 11.17 -23.58 6.28
N THR A 113 11.85 -23.46 5.14
CA THR A 113 13.27 -23.09 5.09
C THR A 113 13.46 -21.61 5.45
N VAL A 114 12.67 -20.73 4.85
CA VAL A 114 12.71 -19.29 5.14
C VAL A 114 12.33 -18.99 6.59
N LEU A 115 11.34 -19.69 7.14
CA LEU A 115 10.98 -19.62 8.56
C LEU A 115 12.13 -20.01 9.49
N GLY A 116 12.97 -20.97 9.08
CA GLY A 116 14.16 -21.34 9.84
C GLY A 116 15.16 -20.19 9.92
N VAL A 117 15.34 -19.45 8.82
CA VAL A 117 16.22 -18.27 8.74
C VAL A 117 15.68 -17.12 9.58
N VAL A 118 14.42 -16.71 9.35
CA VAL A 118 13.75 -15.65 10.13
C VAL A 118 13.75 -15.96 11.61
N GLY A 119 13.42 -17.21 11.97
CA GLY A 119 13.41 -17.66 13.37
C GLY A 119 14.79 -17.61 14.02
N HIS A 120 15.86 -17.89 13.28
CA HIS A 120 17.24 -17.78 13.77
C HIS A 120 17.58 -16.32 14.10
N ILE A 121 17.36 -15.41 13.15
CA ILE A 121 17.65 -13.96 13.27
C ILE A 121 16.91 -13.38 14.50
N PHE A 122 15.59 -13.61 14.59
CA PHE A 122 14.77 -13.07 15.68
C PHE A 122 15.07 -13.70 17.04
N THR A 123 15.45 -14.98 17.10
CA THR A 123 15.73 -15.64 18.38
C THR A 123 17.09 -15.25 18.95
N ASN A 124 18.08 -15.05 18.07
CA ASN A 124 19.43 -14.67 18.47
C ASN A 124 19.62 -13.16 18.69
N SER A 125 18.65 -12.34 18.24
CA SER A 125 18.74 -10.89 18.21
C SER A 125 19.85 -10.37 17.30
N ASP A 126 19.94 -10.94 16.11
CA ASP A 126 20.88 -10.50 15.07
C ASP A 126 20.31 -9.24 14.38
N MET A 127 20.34 -8.11 15.09
CA MET A 127 19.69 -6.84 14.70
C MET A 127 20.11 -6.34 13.32
N GLU A 128 21.33 -6.64 12.89
CA GLU A 128 21.87 -6.27 11.57
C GLU A 128 21.09 -6.90 10.40
N PHE A 129 20.27 -7.93 10.64
CA PHE A 129 19.46 -8.59 9.60
C PHE A 129 17.95 -8.45 9.82
N TYR A 130 17.52 -7.54 10.69
CA TYR A 130 16.10 -7.38 11.01
C TYR A 130 15.29 -6.89 9.80
N GLU A 131 15.84 -5.94 9.04
CA GLU A 131 15.18 -5.41 7.83
C GLU A 131 14.93 -6.54 6.82
N GLU A 132 15.96 -7.30 6.45
CA GLU A 132 15.83 -8.41 5.50
C GLU A 132 14.90 -9.51 6.02
N ALA A 133 14.97 -9.83 7.32
CA ALA A 133 14.08 -10.80 7.93
C ALA A 133 12.61 -10.35 7.85
N LEU A 134 12.33 -9.07 8.06
CA LEU A 134 10.98 -8.50 8.00
C LEU A 134 10.44 -8.47 6.57
N THR A 135 11.30 -8.18 5.58
CA THR A 135 10.94 -8.28 4.15
C THR A 135 10.57 -9.73 3.77
N LEU A 136 11.33 -10.72 4.22
CA LEU A 136 10.97 -12.13 4.03
C LEU A 136 9.63 -12.49 4.68
N VAL A 137 9.30 -11.90 5.85
CA VAL A 137 7.99 -12.10 6.48
C VAL A 137 6.88 -11.45 5.67
N TYR A 138 7.11 -10.24 5.14
CA TYR A 138 6.18 -9.57 4.25
C TYR A 138 5.85 -10.44 3.03
N ASP A 139 6.85 -10.95 2.31
CA ASP A 139 6.67 -11.82 1.14
C ASP A 139 5.86 -13.09 1.49
N LEU A 140 6.18 -13.71 2.62
CA LEU A 140 5.49 -14.93 3.07
C LEU A 140 4.05 -14.68 3.56
N THR A 141 3.64 -13.43 3.75
CA THR A 141 2.30 -13.05 4.23
C THR A 141 1.43 -12.39 3.17
N SER A 142 1.96 -12.07 1.99
CA SER A 142 1.29 -11.27 0.95
C SER A 142 0.01 -11.90 0.37
N LYS A 143 -0.02 -13.22 0.17
CA LYS A 143 -1.18 -13.92 -0.43
C LYS A 143 -2.01 -14.73 0.56
N SER A 144 -1.36 -15.34 1.56
CA SER A 144 -2.04 -16.19 2.54
C SER A 144 -1.21 -16.35 3.81
N ILE A 145 -1.87 -16.52 4.96
CA ILE A 145 -1.20 -16.62 6.25
C ILE A 145 -1.35 -18.02 6.84
N SER A 146 -0.25 -18.76 6.87
CA SER A 146 -0.25 -20.10 7.46
C SER A 146 -0.23 -20.08 9.00
N PRO A 147 -0.61 -21.19 9.67
CA PRO A 147 -0.51 -21.29 11.13
C PRO A 147 0.90 -21.06 11.69
N ALA A 148 1.94 -21.35 10.90
CA ALA A 148 3.33 -21.10 11.29
C ALA A 148 3.68 -19.61 11.23
N MET A 149 3.14 -18.86 10.27
CA MET A 149 3.33 -17.40 10.20
C MET A 149 2.71 -16.69 11.41
N TRP A 150 1.58 -17.17 11.93
CA TRP A 150 1.05 -16.64 13.20
C TRP A 150 2.00 -16.81 14.39
N LYS A 151 2.91 -17.79 14.36
CA LYS A 151 4.00 -17.90 15.35
C LYS A 151 5.12 -16.91 15.09
N VAL A 152 5.37 -16.55 13.83
CA VAL A 152 6.30 -15.46 13.50
C VAL A 152 5.75 -14.13 13.99
N PHE A 153 4.45 -13.87 13.85
CA PHE A 153 3.82 -12.68 14.43
C PHE A 153 4.08 -12.57 15.95
N GLU A 154 3.93 -13.69 16.70
CA GLU A 154 4.26 -13.74 18.13
C GLU A 154 5.74 -13.46 18.41
N LEU A 155 6.65 -13.86 17.51
CA LEU A 155 8.09 -13.56 17.61
C LEU A 155 8.39 -12.10 17.27
N MET A 156 7.77 -11.52 16.24
CA MET A 156 7.92 -10.10 15.88
C MET A 156 7.54 -9.21 17.04
N TYR A 157 6.43 -9.50 17.73
CA TYR A 157 6.05 -8.75 18.93
C TYR A 157 7.10 -8.85 20.05
N GLN A 158 7.72 -10.02 20.24
CA GLN A 158 8.79 -10.19 21.23
C GLN A 158 10.07 -9.43 20.84
N VAL A 159 10.42 -9.44 19.55
CA VAL A 159 11.54 -8.66 19.01
C VAL A 159 11.30 -7.17 19.27
N PHE A 160 10.11 -6.67 18.92
CA PHE A 160 9.71 -5.29 19.19
C PHE A 160 9.84 -4.91 20.68
N GLU A 161 9.38 -5.77 21.60
CA GLU A 161 9.46 -5.51 23.04
C GLU A 161 10.90 -5.55 23.59
N LYS A 162 11.83 -6.23 22.91
CA LYS A 162 13.20 -6.46 23.39
C LYS A 162 14.18 -5.42 22.87
N ASP A 163 14.36 -5.37 21.55
CA ASP A 163 15.41 -4.60 20.87
C ASP A 163 15.00 -4.09 19.47
N GLY A 164 13.80 -4.43 18.98
CA GLY A 164 13.30 -4.06 17.66
C GLY A 164 12.41 -2.80 17.63
N PHE A 165 12.46 -1.94 18.65
CA PHE A 165 11.59 -0.75 18.73
C PHE A 165 11.80 0.21 17.55
N ASP A 166 13.06 0.42 17.15
CA ASP A 166 13.43 1.34 16.07
C ASP A 166 13.10 0.80 14.67
N TYR A 167 12.81 -0.50 14.55
CA TYR A 167 12.47 -1.19 13.30
C TYR A 167 10.95 -1.26 13.04
N PHE A 168 10.16 -0.44 13.73
CA PHE A 168 8.70 -0.48 13.61
C PHE A 168 8.21 -0.17 12.19
N THR A 169 8.88 0.76 11.49
CA THR A 169 8.62 1.08 10.09
C THR A 169 8.85 -0.12 9.20
N ASP A 170 9.91 -0.89 9.44
CA ASP A 170 10.23 -2.11 8.70
C ASP A 170 9.26 -3.26 9.01
N MET A 171 8.69 -3.28 10.22
CA MET A 171 7.65 -4.25 10.59
C MET A 171 6.32 -3.95 9.89
N MET A 172 6.04 -2.67 9.60
CA MET A 172 4.71 -2.21 9.20
C MET A 172 4.12 -2.96 7.98
N PRO A 173 4.86 -3.23 6.89
CA PRO A 173 4.34 -4.01 5.76
C PRO A 173 3.84 -5.40 6.15
N ALA A 174 4.61 -6.14 6.95
CA ALA A 174 4.19 -7.44 7.45
C ALA A 174 2.99 -7.33 8.41
N LEU A 175 2.99 -6.32 9.30
CA LEU A 175 1.88 -6.07 10.22
C LEU A 175 0.58 -5.75 9.47
N HIS A 176 0.65 -5.00 8.38
CA HIS A 176 -0.48 -4.73 7.49
C HIS A 176 -1.03 -6.03 6.90
N ASN A 177 -0.18 -6.88 6.31
CA ASN A 177 -0.60 -8.17 5.75
C ASN A 177 -1.31 -9.04 6.79
N TYR A 178 -0.81 -9.10 8.04
CA TYR A 178 -1.47 -9.85 9.12
C TYR A 178 -2.90 -9.38 9.41
N VAL A 179 -3.22 -8.11 9.14
CA VAL A 179 -4.56 -7.55 9.34
C VAL A 179 -5.44 -7.77 8.11
N THR A 180 -4.90 -7.54 6.91
CA THR A 180 -5.67 -7.45 5.66
C THR A 180 -5.86 -8.79 4.94
N VAL A 181 -4.87 -9.68 4.98
CA VAL A 181 -4.89 -10.94 4.19
C VAL A 181 -5.74 -12.03 4.84
N ASP A 182 -5.68 -12.19 6.17
CA ASP A 182 -6.53 -13.15 6.91
C ASP A 182 -7.14 -12.50 8.17
N THR A 183 -8.05 -11.54 7.94
CA THR A 183 -8.75 -10.80 9.00
C THR A 183 -9.52 -11.72 9.96
N GLU A 184 -10.07 -12.84 9.49
CA GLU A 184 -10.81 -13.75 10.37
C GLU A 184 -9.87 -14.50 11.32
N ALA A 185 -8.71 -14.97 10.86
CA ALA A 185 -7.71 -15.55 11.76
C ALA A 185 -7.12 -14.49 12.70
N PHE A 186 -6.88 -13.26 12.22
CA PHE A 186 -6.46 -12.13 13.05
C PHE A 186 -7.43 -11.89 14.23
N LEU A 187 -8.73 -11.80 13.93
CA LEU A 187 -9.78 -11.55 14.94
C LEU A 187 -10.09 -12.77 15.82
N SER A 188 -9.71 -13.98 15.40
CA SER A 188 -9.95 -15.21 16.17
C SER A 188 -9.19 -15.26 17.50
N ASN A 189 -8.09 -14.51 17.61
CA ASN A 189 -7.25 -14.45 18.80
C ASN A 189 -7.08 -12.98 19.25
N GLN A 190 -7.70 -12.63 20.37
CA GLN A 190 -7.63 -11.27 20.93
C GLN A 190 -6.21 -10.79 21.22
N ASN A 191 -5.26 -11.71 21.45
CA ASN A 191 -3.87 -11.34 21.68
C ASN A 191 -3.22 -10.73 20.43
N HIS A 192 -3.68 -11.05 19.21
CA HIS A 192 -3.15 -10.45 17.99
C HIS A 192 -3.45 -8.95 17.95
N LEU A 193 -4.71 -8.59 18.16
CA LEU A 193 -5.15 -7.20 18.22
C LEU A 193 -4.50 -6.44 19.39
N LEU A 194 -4.35 -7.09 20.55
CA LEU A 194 -3.68 -6.50 21.70
C LEU A 194 -2.19 -6.22 21.43
N ALA A 195 -1.49 -7.15 20.78
CA ALA A 195 -0.09 -6.97 20.40
C ALA A 195 0.07 -5.79 19.43
N MET A 196 -0.75 -5.72 18.36
CA MET A 196 -0.76 -4.58 17.43
C MET A 196 -0.98 -3.25 18.17
N PHE A 197 -2.00 -3.19 19.02
CA PHE A 197 -2.28 -1.98 19.79
C PHE A 197 -1.14 -1.61 20.72
N ASN A 198 -0.51 -2.58 21.39
CA ASN A 198 0.62 -2.33 22.28
C ASN A 198 1.83 -1.76 21.53
N MET A 199 2.13 -2.26 20.33
CA MET A 199 3.20 -1.71 19.48
C MET A 199 2.89 -0.26 19.09
N CYS A 200 1.71 0.01 18.52
CA CYS A 200 1.29 1.37 18.18
C CYS A 200 1.31 2.31 19.39
N LYS A 201 0.88 1.82 20.56
CA LYS A 201 0.88 2.58 21.82
C LYS A 201 2.29 2.89 22.30
N ALA A 202 3.22 1.95 22.16
CA ALA A 202 4.61 2.16 22.54
C ALA A 202 5.26 3.22 21.64
N ILE A 203 5.03 3.14 20.31
CA ILE A 203 5.53 4.13 19.35
C ILE A 203 4.94 5.51 19.60
N LEU A 204 3.62 5.62 19.67
CA LEU A 204 2.94 6.91 19.84
C LEU A 204 3.25 7.59 21.18
N ASN A 205 3.59 6.86 22.24
CA ASN A 205 3.96 7.45 23.54
C ASN A 205 5.48 7.53 23.77
N GLY A 206 6.26 6.87 22.92
CA GLY A 206 7.71 6.81 23.02
C GLY A 206 8.39 8.01 22.37
N ASP A 207 9.68 7.84 22.09
CA ASP A 207 10.54 8.82 21.42
C ASP A 207 11.03 8.24 20.08
N ALA A 208 10.11 7.70 19.28
CA ALA A 208 10.42 7.07 18.00
C ALA A 208 10.65 8.08 16.86
N GLY A 209 10.21 9.33 17.05
CA GLY A 209 10.13 10.32 15.96
C GLY A 209 8.76 10.29 15.27
N GLU A 210 8.46 11.34 14.50
CA GLU A 210 7.11 11.53 13.93
C GLU A 210 6.79 10.58 12.76
N ASP A 211 7.80 10.05 12.07
CA ASP A 211 7.60 9.12 10.96
C ASP A 211 7.09 7.73 11.42
N PRO A 212 7.72 7.06 12.41
CA PRO A 212 7.14 5.84 13.00
C PRO A 212 5.78 6.09 13.66
N GLU A 213 5.58 7.27 14.26
CA GLU A 213 4.29 7.66 14.82
C GLU A 213 3.18 7.76 13.74
N SER A 214 3.50 8.28 12.55
CA SER A 214 2.59 8.30 11.40
C SER A 214 2.22 6.87 10.97
N HIS A 215 3.20 5.96 10.88
CA HIS A 215 2.97 4.54 10.57
C HIS A 215 2.10 3.87 11.64
N ALA A 216 2.32 4.17 12.92
CA ALA A 216 1.52 3.62 14.01
C ALA A 216 0.07 4.11 13.96
N ALA A 217 -0.15 5.38 13.64
CA ALA A 217 -1.49 5.92 13.42
C ALA A 217 -2.15 5.29 12.18
N LYS A 218 -1.42 5.12 11.07
CA LYS A 218 -1.91 4.44 9.87
C LYS A 218 -2.33 3.00 10.16
N LEU A 219 -1.55 2.24 10.91
CA LEU A 219 -1.91 0.87 11.30
C LEU A 219 -3.20 0.82 12.13
N LEU A 220 -3.40 1.76 13.07
CA LEU A 220 -4.64 1.85 13.84
C LEU A 220 -5.84 2.14 12.94
N GLU A 221 -5.69 3.03 11.95
CA GLU A 221 -6.70 3.29 10.94
C GLU A 221 -7.04 2.03 10.13
N VAL A 222 -6.03 1.34 9.59
CA VAL A 222 -6.19 0.11 8.81
C VAL A 222 -7.00 -0.91 9.62
N ILE A 223 -6.64 -1.11 10.89
CA ILE A 223 -7.38 -2.03 11.79
C ILE A 223 -8.83 -1.60 11.97
N ILE A 224 -9.12 -0.31 12.16
CA ILE A 224 -10.50 0.20 12.30
C ILE A 224 -11.33 -0.08 11.05
N LEU A 225 -10.79 0.22 9.88
CA LEU A 225 -11.51 0.08 8.61
C LEU A 225 -11.65 -1.39 8.18
N GLN A 226 -10.58 -2.19 8.30
CA GLN A 226 -10.59 -3.62 7.98
C GLN A 226 -11.56 -4.39 8.89
N CYS A 227 -11.55 -4.10 10.18
CA CYS A 227 -12.33 -4.85 11.18
C CYS A 227 -13.68 -4.19 11.49
N LYS A 228 -14.25 -3.43 10.54
CA LYS A 228 -15.46 -2.64 10.76
C LYS A 228 -16.63 -3.48 11.32
N GLY A 229 -17.17 -3.05 12.47
CA GLY A 229 -18.27 -3.72 13.19
C GLY A 229 -17.88 -4.92 14.05
N ARG A 230 -16.58 -5.22 14.23
CA ARG A 230 -16.09 -6.40 14.96
C ARG A 230 -15.20 -6.07 16.16
N ILE A 231 -14.83 -4.80 16.37
CA ILE A 231 -13.84 -4.37 17.37
C ILE A 231 -14.30 -3.20 18.26
N ASP A 232 -15.61 -3.08 18.52
CA ASP A 232 -16.20 -1.99 19.31
C ASP A 232 -15.47 -1.74 20.65
N GLN A 233 -14.99 -2.80 21.30
CA GLN A 233 -14.27 -2.72 22.57
C GLN A 233 -12.90 -2.02 22.49
N CYS A 234 -12.30 -1.94 21.30
CA CYS A 234 -10.96 -1.38 21.09
C CYS A 234 -11.00 0.09 20.66
N ILE A 235 -12.07 0.52 19.99
CA ILE A 235 -12.24 1.89 19.50
C ILE A 235 -11.97 2.94 20.57
N PRO A 236 -12.47 2.82 21.83
CA PRO A 236 -12.21 3.83 22.85
C PRO A 236 -10.72 4.06 23.12
N SER A 237 -9.94 2.97 23.21
CA SER A 237 -8.51 3.05 23.49
C SER A 237 -7.70 3.58 22.31
N PHE A 238 -8.12 3.31 21.07
CA PHE A 238 -7.46 3.83 19.87
C PHE A 238 -7.65 5.34 19.78
N VAL A 239 -8.90 5.80 19.97
CA VAL A 239 -9.27 7.22 19.97
C VAL A 239 -8.58 7.97 21.10
N GLU A 240 -8.57 7.44 22.31
CA GLU A 240 -7.88 8.05 23.46
C GLU A 240 -6.39 8.26 23.16
N LEU A 241 -5.72 7.23 22.62
CA LEU A 241 -4.29 7.25 22.34
C LEU A 241 -3.92 8.36 21.34
N VAL A 242 -4.61 8.46 20.19
CA VAL A 242 -4.29 9.47 19.18
C VAL A 242 -4.67 10.88 19.62
N LEU A 243 -5.78 11.04 20.38
CA LEU A 243 -6.14 12.35 20.94
C LEU A 243 -5.11 12.81 21.97
N GLN A 244 -4.57 11.91 22.80
CA GLN A 244 -3.46 12.23 23.71
C GLN A 244 -2.18 12.59 22.94
N ARG A 245 -1.91 11.95 21.79
CA ARG A 245 -0.78 12.33 20.93
C ARG A 245 -0.95 13.74 20.34
N LEU A 246 -2.16 14.10 19.91
CA LEU A 246 -2.49 15.44 19.38
C LEU A 246 -2.42 16.56 20.44
N MET A 247 -2.39 16.23 21.73
CA MET A 247 -2.17 17.23 22.80
C MET A 247 -0.69 17.60 22.99
N ARG A 248 0.23 16.79 22.44
CA ARG A 248 1.67 17.10 22.42
C ARG A 248 1.99 17.93 21.18
N GLU A 249 3.21 18.46 21.14
CA GLU A 249 3.70 19.16 19.94
C GLU A 249 3.70 18.19 18.75
N VAL A 250 3.20 18.66 17.60
CA VAL A 250 3.17 17.92 16.33
C VAL A 250 3.77 18.84 15.27
N LYS A 251 4.94 18.46 14.74
CA LYS A 251 5.75 19.29 13.83
C LYS A 251 5.34 19.09 12.38
N THR A 252 5.11 17.85 11.95
CA THR A 252 4.69 17.51 10.59
C THR A 252 3.17 17.61 10.42
N SER A 253 2.73 18.00 9.22
CA SER A 253 1.32 17.91 8.83
C SER A 253 0.87 16.46 8.70
N GLU A 254 1.74 15.58 8.20
CA GLU A 254 1.45 14.16 8.00
C GLU A 254 1.01 13.46 9.29
N LEU A 255 1.80 13.54 10.37
CA LEU A 255 1.43 12.92 11.66
C LEU A 255 0.10 13.47 12.19
N ARG A 256 -0.12 14.78 12.02
CA ARG A 256 -1.38 15.41 12.42
C ARG A 256 -2.54 14.84 11.63
N THR A 257 -2.42 14.76 10.30
CA THR A 257 -3.42 14.18 9.40
C THR A 257 -3.69 12.71 9.75
N MET A 258 -2.66 11.89 9.95
CA MET A 258 -2.81 10.48 10.34
C MET A 258 -3.52 10.30 11.68
N CYS A 259 -3.18 11.13 12.69
CA CYS A 259 -3.89 11.11 13.97
C CYS A 259 -5.36 11.53 13.83
N LEU A 260 -5.66 12.53 12.99
CA LEU A 260 -7.04 12.93 12.68
C LEU A 260 -7.77 11.80 11.95
N GLN A 261 -7.13 11.11 11.02
CA GLN A 261 -7.68 9.98 10.27
C GLN A 261 -8.11 8.83 11.16
N VAL A 262 -7.36 8.47 12.20
CA VAL A 262 -7.81 7.45 13.17
C VAL A 262 -9.15 7.84 13.79
N VAL A 263 -9.35 9.12 14.13
CA VAL A 263 -10.62 9.63 14.68
C VAL A 263 -11.72 9.66 13.61
N ILE A 264 -11.40 10.04 12.36
CA ILE A 264 -12.33 10.04 11.23
C ILE A 264 -12.77 8.61 10.88
N SER A 265 -11.85 7.66 10.90
CA SER A 265 -12.11 6.23 10.73
C SER A 265 -13.01 5.71 11.84
N ALA A 266 -12.78 6.09 13.10
CA ALA A 266 -13.69 5.76 14.20
C ALA A 266 -15.10 6.40 14.03
N LEU A 267 -15.18 7.62 13.50
CA LEU A 267 -16.45 8.28 13.17
C LEU A 267 -17.21 7.51 12.09
N TYR A 268 -16.51 7.11 11.02
CA TYR A 268 -17.07 6.33 9.92
C TYR A 268 -17.43 4.90 10.34
N TYR A 269 -16.70 4.34 11.31
CA TYR A 269 -16.95 3.04 11.92
C TYR A 269 -18.26 3.04 12.71
N ASN A 270 -18.38 3.91 13.72
CA ASN A 270 -19.58 4.04 14.55
C ASN A 270 -19.59 5.44 15.22
N PRO A 271 -20.39 6.39 14.71
CA PRO A 271 -20.37 7.76 15.21
C PRO A 271 -20.86 7.85 16.66
N GLN A 272 -21.83 7.04 17.07
CA GLN A 272 -22.32 7.04 18.45
C GLN A 272 -21.22 6.63 19.42
N LEU A 273 -20.52 5.53 19.12
CA LEU A 273 -19.42 5.03 19.95
C LEU A 273 -18.27 6.05 20.06
N LEU A 274 -17.95 6.74 18.97
CA LEU A 274 -16.93 7.79 18.98
C LEU A 274 -17.30 8.91 19.96
N PHE A 275 -18.49 9.51 19.85
CA PHE A 275 -18.86 10.62 20.72
C PHE A 275 -19.06 10.18 22.17
N GLU A 276 -19.60 8.97 22.42
CA GLU A 276 -19.66 8.41 23.77
C GLU A 276 -18.27 8.19 24.39
N THR A 277 -17.26 7.89 23.55
CA THR A 277 -15.86 7.80 23.98
C THR A 277 -15.35 9.18 24.32
N ILE A 278 -15.43 10.13 23.38
CA ILE A 278 -14.92 11.49 23.56
C ILE A 278 -15.53 12.18 24.78
N ASP A 279 -16.83 12.00 25.05
CA ASP A 279 -17.51 12.58 26.20
C ASP A 279 -17.03 12.02 27.56
N LYS A 280 -16.44 10.82 27.56
CA LYS A 280 -15.88 10.18 28.77
C LYS A 280 -14.40 10.52 28.99
N LEU A 281 -13.73 11.06 27.98
CA LEU A 281 -12.31 11.40 28.09
C LEU A 281 -12.13 12.67 28.94
N ASP A 282 -11.30 12.56 29.98
CA ASP A 282 -10.86 13.69 30.77
C ASP A 282 -9.45 14.11 30.31
N LEU A 283 -9.40 14.71 29.12
CA LEU A 283 -8.20 15.36 28.63
C LEU A 283 -8.16 16.78 29.18
N SER A 284 -6.97 17.27 29.55
CA SER A 284 -6.76 18.61 30.11
C SER A 284 -6.92 19.70 29.04
N VAL A 285 -8.09 19.76 28.42
CA VAL A 285 -8.51 20.78 27.45
C VAL A 285 -8.90 22.04 28.21
N PRO A 286 -8.62 23.25 27.67
CA PRO A 286 -9.10 24.48 28.27
C PRO A 286 -10.61 24.38 28.60
N PRO A 287 -11.05 24.83 29.80
CA PRO A 287 -12.42 24.60 30.30
C PRO A 287 -13.53 25.27 29.47
N SER A 288 -13.19 25.96 28.38
CA SER A 288 -14.12 26.66 27.49
C SER A 288 -14.62 25.83 26.30
N GLU A 289 -13.98 24.70 25.96
CA GLU A 289 -14.30 23.94 24.75
C GLU A 289 -14.25 22.42 24.97
N SER A 290 -15.18 21.68 24.36
CA SER A 290 -15.17 20.21 24.41
C SER A 290 -14.13 19.62 23.45
N ILE A 291 -13.61 18.43 23.77
CA ILE A 291 -12.66 17.70 22.90
C ILE A 291 -13.23 17.51 21.49
N ALA A 292 -14.52 17.14 21.39
CA ALA A 292 -15.21 16.99 20.11
C ALA A 292 -15.25 18.29 19.28
N SER A 293 -15.47 19.43 19.94
CA SER A 293 -15.48 20.74 19.28
C SER A 293 -14.10 21.11 18.75
N HIS A 294 -13.07 20.91 19.58
CA HIS A 294 -11.68 21.14 19.18
C HIS A 294 -11.29 20.26 17.98
N PHE A 295 -11.57 18.94 18.04
CA PHE A 295 -11.32 18.01 16.94
C PHE A 295 -11.98 18.45 15.63
N ILE A 296 -13.28 18.75 15.66
CA ILE A 296 -14.02 19.16 14.44
C ILE A 296 -13.46 20.45 13.85
N LYS A 297 -13.09 21.43 14.69
CA LYS A 297 -12.48 22.69 14.22
C LYS A 297 -11.11 22.46 13.61
N GLN A 298 -10.28 21.63 14.23
CA GLN A 298 -8.96 21.28 13.72
C GLN A 298 -9.05 20.55 12.38
N TRP A 299 -9.92 19.55 12.29
CA TRP A 299 -10.13 18.79 11.06
C TRP A 299 -10.57 19.66 9.87
N ILE A 300 -11.50 20.60 10.11
CA ILE A 300 -11.95 21.54 9.07
C ILE A 300 -10.85 22.53 8.69
N LEU A 301 -9.96 22.88 9.64
CA LEU A 301 -8.84 23.78 9.38
C LEU A 301 -7.77 23.11 8.51
N ASP A 302 -7.44 21.85 8.81
CA ASP A 302 -6.36 21.09 8.15
C ASP A 302 -6.85 20.29 6.93
N THR A 303 -8.02 20.61 6.36
CA THR A 303 -8.60 19.82 5.26
C THR A 303 -7.71 19.78 4.01
N ASP A 304 -6.96 20.86 3.76
CA ASP A 304 -6.00 20.97 2.65
C ASP A 304 -4.73 20.13 2.86
N CYS A 305 -4.50 19.62 4.07
CA CYS A 305 -3.37 18.76 4.42
C CYS A 305 -3.64 17.25 4.19
N PHE A 306 -4.83 16.88 3.72
CA PHE A 306 -5.15 15.50 3.32
C PHE A 306 -4.67 15.28 1.88
N LEU A 307 -3.66 14.43 1.72
CA LEU A 307 -2.95 14.19 0.47
C LEU A 307 -3.23 12.77 -0.01
N GLY A 308 -3.37 12.60 -1.32
CA GLY A 308 -3.59 11.31 -1.96
C GLY A 308 -5.07 10.91 -2.09
N LEU A 309 -5.31 9.71 -2.62
CA LEU A 309 -6.65 9.22 -2.92
C LEU A 309 -7.36 8.76 -1.66
N HIS A 310 -6.68 7.94 -0.87
CA HIS A 310 -7.26 7.31 0.32
C HIS A 310 -7.66 8.37 1.33
N ASP A 311 -6.74 9.29 1.65
CA ASP A 311 -6.93 10.26 2.72
C ASP A 311 -8.10 11.19 2.42
N ARG A 312 -8.18 11.66 1.19
CA ARG A 312 -9.26 12.55 0.75
C ARG A 312 -10.58 11.81 0.68
N LYS A 313 -10.59 10.55 0.21
CA LYS A 313 -11.80 9.71 0.18
C LYS A 313 -12.36 9.51 1.59
N LEU A 314 -11.53 9.07 2.53
CA LEU A 314 -11.96 8.88 3.91
C LEU A 314 -12.43 10.19 4.55
N CYS A 315 -11.72 11.30 4.32
CA CYS A 315 -12.09 12.61 4.81
C CYS A 315 -13.50 13.03 4.32
N VAL A 316 -13.79 12.84 3.03
CA VAL A 316 -15.12 13.07 2.45
C VAL A 316 -16.18 12.18 3.12
N LEU A 317 -15.93 10.87 3.24
CA LEU A 317 -16.88 9.92 3.85
C LEU A 317 -17.13 10.24 5.34
N GLY A 318 -16.10 10.64 6.06
CA GLY A 318 -16.19 11.13 7.43
C GLY A 318 -17.06 12.37 7.53
N MET A 319 -16.82 13.39 6.70
CA MET A 319 -17.61 14.62 6.71
C MET A 319 -19.07 14.34 6.33
N CYS A 320 -19.32 13.45 5.37
CA CYS A 320 -20.64 12.98 5.00
C CYS A 320 -21.36 12.31 6.18
N THR A 321 -20.65 11.47 6.93
CA THR A 321 -21.16 10.84 8.15
C THR A 321 -21.53 11.89 9.18
N LEU A 322 -20.65 12.86 9.42
CA LEU A 322 -20.81 13.94 10.39
C LEU A 322 -22.05 14.83 10.12
N ILE A 323 -22.23 15.29 8.88
CA ILE A 323 -23.36 16.17 8.53
C ILE A 323 -24.70 15.44 8.52
N SER A 324 -24.68 14.12 8.29
CA SER A 324 -25.86 13.25 8.26
C SER A 324 -26.36 12.87 9.65
N MET A 325 -25.60 13.14 10.71
CA MET A 325 -26.02 12.83 12.09
C MET A 325 -27.25 13.66 12.46
N SER A 326 -28.43 13.03 12.49
CA SER A 326 -29.68 13.64 12.94
C SER A 326 -30.42 12.66 13.85
N PRO A 327 -30.92 13.08 15.03
CA PRO A 327 -30.89 14.43 15.60
C PRO A 327 -29.65 14.76 16.44
N GLN A 328 -28.71 13.82 16.62
CA GLN A 328 -27.56 13.94 17.54
C GLN A 328 -26.35 14.69 16.93
N ARG A 329 -26.59 15.71 16.12
CA ARG A 329 -25.53 16.51 15.49
C ARG A 329 -24.74 17.29 16.55
N PRO A 330 -23.38 17.26 16.55
CA PRO A 330 -22.58 18.14 17.41
C PRO A 330 -22.90 19.62 17.18
N LEU A 331 -23.11 20.39 18.26
CA LEU A 331 -23.51 21.80 18.17
C LEU A 331 -22.45 22.68 17.47
N VAL A 332 -21.17 22.35 17.63
CA VAL A 332 -20.04 23.02 16.96
C VAL A 332 -20.21 23.10 15.45
N LEU A 333 -20.93 22.15 14.83
CA LEU A 333 -21.15 22.16 13.39
C LEU A 333 -21.95 23.37 12.94
N GLN A 334 -22.80 23.96 13.78
CA GLN A 334 -23.48 25.21 13.44
C GLN A 334 -22.49 26.37 13.25
N GLU A 335 -21.41 26.41 14.04
CA GLU A 335 -20.35 27.41 13.93
C GLU A 335 -19.48 27.17 12.69
N CYS A 336 -19.22 25.89 12.38
CA CYS A 336 -18.37 25.48 11.27
C CYS A 336 -19.11 25.35 9.93
N ALA A 337 -20.45 25.40 9.92
CA ALA A 337 -21.28 25.19 8.73
C ALA A 337 -20.83 25.98 7.50
N PRO A 338 -20.39 27.25 7.63
CA PRO A 338 -19.90 28.02 6.48
C PRO A 338 -18.65 27.44 5.79
N ARG A 339 -17.90 26.57 6.48
CA ARG A 339 -16.63 26.01 5.98
C ARG A 339 -16.74 24.57 5.48
N ILE A 340 -17.74 23.81 5.91
CA ILE A 340 -17.86 22.38 5.60
C ILE A 340 -17.95 22.11 4.09
N VAL A 341 -18.88 22.75 3.38
CA VAL A 341 -19.01 22.52 1.92
C VAL A 341 -17.81 23.08 1.14
N PRO A 342 -17.26 24.27 1.45
CA PRO A 342 -15.99 24.69 0.87
C PRO A 342 -14.84 23.69 1.07
N SER A 343 -14.68 23.13 2.28
CA SER A 343 -13.71 22.07 2.58
C SER A 343 -13.93 20.82 1.71
N LEU A 344 -15.18 20.37 1.57
CA LEU A 344 -15.52 19.25 0.68
C LEU A 344 -15.18 19.53 -0.78
N ILE A 345 -15.40 20.75 -1.28
CA ILE A 345 -15.04 21.13 -2.65
C ILE A 345 -13.53 21.00 -2.86
N VAL A 346 -12.71 21.47 -1.92
CA VAL A 346 -11.24 21.33 -1.97
C VAL A 346 -10.83 19.85 -2.04
N LEU A 347 -11.43 19.00 -1.20
CA LEU A 347 -11.16 17.55 -1.23
C LEU A 347 -11.52 16.92 -2.58
N PHE A 348 -12.67 17.28 -3.16
CA PHE A 348 -13.09 16.75 -4.46
C PHE A 348 -12.25 17.25 -5.64
N GLU A 349 -11.73 18.47 -5.54
CA GLU A 349 -10.76 18.99 -6.51
C GLU A 349 -9.41 18.25 -6.41
N GLY A 350 -8.97 17.92 -5.19
CA GLY A 350 -7.82 17.03 -4.96
C GLY A 350 -8.05 15.61 -5.50
N LEU A 351 -9.17 14.98 -5.14
CA LEU A 351 -9.53 13.64 -5.64
C LEU A 351 -9.57 13.60 -7.17
N LYS A 352 -10.14 14.62 -7.81
CA LYS A 352 -10.20 14.68 -9.27
C LYS A 352 -8.81 14.69 -9.92
N ARG A 353 -7.83 15.35 -9.29
CA ARG A 353 -6.43 15.37 -9.75
C ARG A 353 -5.77 14.01 -9.54
N ALA A 354 -5.83 13.50 -8.32
CA ALA A 354 -5.25 12.20 -7.98
C ALA A 354 -5.82 11.03 -8.81
N TYR A 355 -7.14 11.01 -9.10
CA TYR A 355 -7.70 9.99 -10.01
C TYR A 355 -7.23 10.15 -11.46
N ALA A 356 -6.95 11.37 -11.90
CA ALA A 356 -6.44 11.61 -13.25
C ALA A 356 -4.96 11.20 -13.38
N GLU A 357 -4.19 11.34 -12.31
CA GLU A 357 -2.80 10.87 -12.21
C GLU A 357 -2.77 9.34 -12.22
N LYS A 358 -3.53 8.68 -11.34
CA LYS A 358 -3.65 7.22 -11.31
C LYS A 358 -4.12 6.60 -12.63
N ALA A 359 -4.99 7.28 -13.39
CA ALA A 359 -5.44 6.81 -14.70
C ALA A 359 -4.42 7.03 -15.84
N GLN A 360 -3.34 7.77 -15.58
CA GLN A 360 -2.23 7.97 -16.52
C GLN A 360 -1.04 7.05 -16.22
N GLU A 361 -1.02 6.41 -15.06
CA GLU A 361 -0.08 5.34 -14.77
C GLU A 361 -0.38 4.16 -15.70
N PRO A 362 0.60 3.64 -16.44
CA PRO A 362 0.38 2.48 -17.29
C PRO A 362 -0.01 1.29 -16.40
N ASP A 363 -1.21 0.75 -16.61
CA ASP A 363 -1.63 -0.51 -15.99
C ASP A 363 -0.60 -1.59 -16.36
N GLU A 364 0.16 -2.09 -15.39
CA GLU A 364 1.18 -3.14 -15.58
C GLU A 364 0.58 -4.47 -16.09
N GLU A 365 -0.75 -4.60 -16.14
CA GLU A 365 -1.46 -5.77 -16.66
C GLU A 365 -1.62 -5.78 -18.20
N ASP A 366 -1.41 -4.66 -18.91
CA ASP A 366 -1.66 -4.54 -20.36
C ASP A 366 -0.38 -4.62 -21.24
N GLU A 367 0.79 -4.99 -20.69
CA GLU A 367 2.02 -5.21 -21.49
C GLU A 367 2.06 -6.60 -22.20
N GLU A 368 0.95 -7.33 -22.26
CA GLU A 368 0.79 -8.48 -23.16
C GLU A 368 -0.07 -8.13 -24.39
N GLU A 369 0.35 -7.21 -25.27
CA GLU A 369 0.01 -7.22 -26.72
C GLU A 369 0.50 -5.96 -27.50
N GLU A 370 1.80 -5.68 -27.59
CA GLU A 370 2.33 -4.93 -28.76
C GLU A 370 3.66 -5.51 -29.25
N THR A 371 3.61 -6.68 -29.90
CA THR A 371 4.60 -7.04 -30.92
C THR A 371 4.21 -6.40 -32.25
N GLU A 372 4.74 -5.22 -32.61
CA GLU A 372 4.93 -4.87 -34.02
C GLU A 372 6.30 -4.22 -34.32
N GLU A 373 6.93 -4.83 -35.31
CA GLU A 373 8.24 -4.69 -35.94
C GLU A 373 8.75 -3.26 -36.31
N GLY A 374 10.08 -3.09 -36.17
CA GLY A 374 10.94 -2.28 -37.06
C GLY A 374 11.35 -0.90 -36.50
N ASP A 375 12.60 -0.63 -36.13
CA ASP A 375 13.76 -0.69 -37.02
C ASP A 375 15.07 -0.96 -36.26
N GLN A 376 15.86 -1.89 -36.80
CA GLN A 376 17.27 -2.06 -36.49
C GLN A 376 18.09 -1.01 -37.24
N GLU A 377 18.90 -0.21 -36.54
CA GLU A 377 20.20 0.17 -37.07
C GLU A 377 21.33 -0.27 -36.12
N VAL A 378 22.20 -1.08 -36.74
CA VAL A 378 23.39 -1.74 -36.20
C VAL A 378 24.52 -0.71 -36.06
N LEU A 379 25.49 -0.98 -35.19
CA LEU A 379 26.95 -1.03 -35.46
C LEU A 379 27.67 -1.13 -34.11
N SER A 380 28.07 -2.34 -33.67
CA SER A 380 29.40 -2.93 -33.89
C SER A 380 30.56 -2.01 -33.49
N SER A 381 31.15 -2.37 -32.34
CA SER A 381 32.43 -1.89 -31.81
C SER A 381 33.55 -1.95 -32.83
N ASP A 382 34.31 -0.86 -32.94
CA ASP A 382 35.76 -0.92 -32.74
C ASP A 382 36.29 0.43 -32.22
N GLU A 383 36.96 0.32 -31.07
CA GLU A 383 37.96 1.18 -30.43
C GLU A 383 37.62 2.62 -29.96
N ASP A 384 37.70 2.76 -28.63
CA ASP A 384 38.13 3.93 -27.85
C ASP A 384 37.41 5.27 -28.08
N GLU A 385 36.28 5.47 -27.40
CA GLU A 385 35.86 6.77 -26.83
C GLU A 385 34.70 6.53 -25.85
N LEU A 386 34.89 6.84 -24.56
CA LEU A 386 33.84 6.87 -23.54
C LEU A 386 32.79 7.88 -23.99
N ASN A 387 31.56 7.44 -24.29
CA ASN A 387 30.47 8.34 -24.65
C ASN A 387 29.40 8.36 -23.55
N GLU A 388 28.85 9.56 -23.30
CA GLU A 388 27.82 9.91 -22.30
C GLU A 388 26.49 9.12 -22.40
N GLY A 389 26.37 8.12 -23.29
CA GLY A 389 25.17 7.30 -23.48
C GLY A 389 25.12 5.98 -22.70
N ASP A 390 26.25 5.53 -22.11
CA ASP A 390 26.27 4.31 -21.29
C ASP A 390 25.68 4.54 -19.88
N ALA A 391 25.66 5.80 -19.42
CA ALA A 391 25.00 6.22 -18.18
C ALA A 391 23.47 6.13 -18.31
N GLU A 392 22.91 6.47 -19.47
CA GLU A 392 21.47 6.51 -19.74
C GLU A 392 20.84 5.10 -19.82
N TYR A 393 21.63 4.06 -20.11
CA TYR A 393 21.18 2.66 -20.10
C TYR A 393 21.23 2.04 -18.69
N LEU A 394 22.24 2.38 -17.89
CA LEU A 394 22.30 2.05 -16.46
C LEU A 394 21.19 2.77 -15.69
N GLU A 395 20.87 4.01 -16.08
CA GLU A 395 19.74 4.79 -15.59
C GLU A 395 18.40 4.15 -15.98
N LYS A 396 18.25 3.60 -17.20
CA LYS A 396 17.06 2.83 -17.61
C LYS A 396 16.91 1.47 -16.92
N LEU A 397 18.02 0.81 -16.55
CA LEU A 397 17.97 -0.39 -15.72
C LEU A 397 17.62 -0.03 -14.27
N GLN A 398 18.13 1.09 -13.77
CA GLN A 398 17.75 1.67 -12.49
C GLN A 398 16.31 2.17 -12.49
N GLU A 399 15.77 2.67 -13.61
CA GLU A 399 14.35 3.01 -13.79
C GLU A 399 13.47 1.75 -13.83
N LYS A 400 13.89 0.68 -14.50
CA LYS A 400 13.14 -0.59 -14.48
C LYS A 400 13.16 -1.26 -13.09
N VAL A 401 14.23 -1.06 -12.32
CA VAL A 401 14.29 -1.49 -10.92
C VAL A 401 13.54 -0.51 -10.01
N LYS A 402 13.57 0.81 -10.27
CA LYS A 402 12.79 1.85 -9.56
C LYS A 402 11.29 1.76 -9.83
N ASN A 403 10.85 1.37 -11.01
CA ASN A 403 9.43 1.18 -11.30
C ASN A 403 8.90 -0.07 -10.59
N LYS A 404 9.72 -1.12 -10.44
CA LYS A 404 9.43 -2.21 -9.48
C LYS A 404 9.55 -1.81 -8.00
N LYS A 405 10.18 -0.68 -7.67
CA LYS A 405 10.15 -0.09 -6.30
C LYS A 405 8.80 0.58 -5.97
N ALA A 406 7.87 0.71 -6.91
CA ALA A 406 6.54 1.24 -6.60
C ALA A 406 5.65 0.25 -5.84
N ILE A 407 6.00 -1.05 -5.81
CA ILE A 407 5.20 -2.11 -5.17
C ILE A 407 5.91 -2.73 -3.95
N SER A 408 7.19 -2.41 -3.70
CA SER A 408 7.89 -2.78 -2.46
C SER A 408 8.33 -1.52 -1.71
N PRO A 409 7.87 -1.27 -0.47
CA PRO A 409 8.23 -0.07 0.30
C PRO A 409 9.70 -0.05 0.76
N PHE A 410 10.51 -1.06 0.40
CA PHE A 410 11.91 -1.16 0.83
C PHE A 410 12.89 -0.57 -0.18
N THR A 411 13.65 0.44 0.26
CA THR A 411 14.77 1.02 -0.48
C THR A 411 15.99 0.10 -0.36
N ILE A 412 16.35 -0.60 -1.43
CA ILE A 412 17.67 -1.27 -1.53
C ILE A 412 18.76 -0.19 -1.52
N ASN A 413 19.47 -0.04 -0.39
CA ASN A 413 20.64 0.82 -0.25
C ASN A 413 21.87 0.12 -0.82
N SER A 414 22.24 0.41 -2.07
CA SER A 414 23.59 0.14 -2.55
C SER A 414 24.53 1.23 -2.02
N VAL A 415 25.38 0.88 -1.05
CA VAL A 415 26.41 1.78 -0.51
C VAL A 415 27.45 2.08 -1.59
N THR A 416 27.34 3.24 -2.24
CA THR A 416 28.48 3.90 -2.89
C THR A 416 28.89 5.09 -2.05
N ILE A 417 29.99 4.92 -1.32
CA ILE A 417 30.72 6.01 -0.67
C ILE A 417 31.33 6.87 -1.79
N GLU A 418 30.96 8.14 -1.87
CA GLU A 418 31.85 9.20 -2.40
C GLU A 418 31.40 10.60 -1.91
N ASP A 419 32.28 11.16 -1.09
CA ASP A 419 32.60 12.54 -0.69
C ASP A 419 31.63 13.74 -0.95
N ASP A 420 31.33 14.40 0.18
CA ASP A 420 31.17 15.83 0.46
C ASP A 420 31.40 16.81 -0.73
N ASP A 421 30.32 17.38 -1.25
CA ASP A 421 30.29 18.78 -1.67
C ASP A 421 28.89 19.37 -1.48
N SER A 422 28.82 20.32 -0.55
CA SER A 422 27.67 21.18 -0.30
C SER A 422 27.45 22.13 -1.48
N ASP A 423 26.35 21.98 -2.21
CA ASP A 423 25.78 23.08 -2.99
C ASP A 423 24.27 23.17 -2.79
N ASP A 424 23.88 24.34 -2.29
CA ASP A 424 22.55 24.86 -2.02
C ASP A 424 21.90 25.25 -3.34
N ASP A 425 21.25 24.29 -4.01
CA ASP A 425 20.35 24.56 -5.13
C ASP A 425 18.91 24.61 -4.61
N SER A 426 18.37 25.83 -4.63
CA SER A 426 16.99 26.14 -4.28
C SER A 426 16.01 25.54 -5.30
N ASP A 427 15.41 24.40 -4.97
CA ASP A 427 14.29 23.81 -5.70
C ASP A 427 13.00 24.62 -5.49
N GLU A 428 12.75 25.60 -6.36
CA GLU A 428 11.47 26.35 -6.45
C GLU A 428 10.40 25.65 -7.32
N ASP A 429 10.57 24.36 -7.67
CA ASP A 429 9.59 23.58 -8.47
C ASP A 429 9.24 22.19 -7.87
N TYR A 430 9.42 21.99 -6.56
CA TYR A 430 8.81 20.83 -5.89
C TYR A 430 7.30 21.07 -5.72
N ALA A 431 6.51 20.64 -6.70
CA ALA A 431 5.09 20.38 -6.45
C ALA A 431 5.04 19.34 -5.30
N PRO A 432 4.30 19.61 -4.21
CA PRO A 432 4.16 18.62 -3.15
C PRO A 432 3.66 17.32 -3.78
N THR A 433 4.40 16.22 -3.59
CA THR A 433 3.97 14.90 -4.02
C THR A 433 2.54 14.69 -3.54
N GLU A 434 1.61 14.48 -4.47
CA GLU A 434 0.19 14.38 -4.14
C GLU A 434 -0.10 13.12 -3.32
N GLU A 435 0.77 12.11 -3.37
CA GLU A 435 0.63 10.81 -2.72
C GLU A 435 1.70 10.64 -1.62
N THR A 436 1.29 10.05 -0.49
CA THR A 436 2.19 9.74 0.63
C THR A 436 2.63 8.28 0.56
N VAL A 437 3.80 7.95 1.09
CA VAL A 437 4.27 6.54 1.17
C VAL A 437 3.28 5.65 1.92
N LEU A 438 2.50 6.24 2.85
CA LEU A 438 1.48 5.57 3.63
C LEU A 438 0.25 5.14 2.80
N GLU A 439 0.05 5.66 1.58
CA GLU A 439 -1.04 5.21 0.68
C GLU A 439 -0.84 3.76 0.20
N SER A 440 0.39 3.23 0.28
CA SER A 440 0.68 1.81 0.02
C SER A 440 -0.05 0.86 0.99
N TYR A 441 -0.39 1.34 2.20
CA TYR A 441 -1.13 0.56 3.20
C TYR A 441 -2.63 0.65 2.97
N THR A 442 -3.09 -0.15 2.01
CA THR A 442 -4.48 -0.18 1.53
C THR A 442 -5.48 -0.66 2.57
N THR A 443 -6.75 -0.30 2.37
CA THR A 443 -7.89 -0.67 3.20
C THR A 443 -9.06 -1.13 2.31
N PRO A 444 -10.15 -1.66 2.87
CA PRO A 444 -11.34 -2.03 2.08
C PRO A 444 -11.99 -0.84 1.34
N LEU A 445 -11.63 0.39 1.70
CA LEU A 445 -12.10 1.58 0.98
C LEU A 445 -11.35 1.80 -0.34
N ASP A 446 -10.18 1.20 -0.52
CA ASP A 446 -9.30 1.42 -1.66
C ASP A 446 -9.44 0.34 -2.74
N GLU A 447 -10.06 -0.79 -2.38
CA GLU A 447 -10.36 -1.87 -3.32
C GLU A 447 -11.22 -1.38 -4.50
N GLU A 448 -10.91 -1.84 -5.72
CA GLU A 448 -11.64 -1.43 -6.93
C GLU A 448 -13.14 -1.78 -6.89
N ASN A 449 -13.47 -2.87 -6.19
CA ASN A 449 -14.83 -3.35 -6.01
C ASN A 449 -15.55 -2.69 -4.81
N CYS A 450 -14.93 -1.69 -4.18
CA CYS A 450 -15.51 -0.98 -3.05
C CYS A 450 -16.88 -0.40 -3.43
N ILE A 451 -17.91 -0.80 -2.67
CA ILE A 451 -19.30 -0.42 -2.93
C ILE A 451 -19.54 1.08 -2.67
N VAL A 452 -18.67 1.70 -1.86
CA VAL A 452 -18.83 3.07 -1.39
C VAL A 452 -17.98 4.00 -2.24
N ASP A 453 -18.64 4.71 -3.16
CA ASP A 453 -18.07 5.81 -3.91
C ASP A 453 -18.33 7.15 -3.19
N GLU A 454 -17.29 7.94 -2.98
CA GLU A 454 -17.32 9.18 -2.22
C GLU A 454 -18.12 10.31 -2.90
N TYR A 455 -18.12 10.37 -4.24
CA TYR A 455 -18.94 11.33 -4.99
C TYR A 455 -20.42 10.98 -4.87
N VAL A 456 -20.75 9.70 -5.03
CA VAL A 456 -22.13 9.18 -4.89
C VAL A 456 -22.63 9.35 -3.45
N ALA A 457 -21.83 8.96 -2.45
CA ALA A 457 -22.16 9.07 -1.05
C ALA A 457 -22.44 10.53 -0.65
N PHE A 458 -21.58 11.47 -1.07
CA PHE A 458 -21.77 12.89 -0.79
C PHE A 458 -23.07 13.43 -1.41
N LYS A 459 -23.34 13.08 -2.68
CA LYS A 459 -24.56 13.49 -3.36
C LYS A 459 -25.81 12.99 -2.65
N GLU A 460 -25.86 11.70 -2.30
CA GLU A 460 -27.01 11.09 -1.63
C GLU A 460 -27.27 11.72 -0.26
N VAL A 461 -26.20 11.97 0.51
CA VAL A 461 -26.27 12.70 1.78
C VAL A 461 -26.83 14.10 1.58
N LEU A 462 -26.30 14.86 0.62
CA LEU A 462 -26.71 16.25 0.40
C LEU A 462 -28.19 16.34 -0.05
N GLN A 463 -28.64 15.43 -0.91
CA GLN A 463 -30.05 15.34 -1.33
C GLN A 463 -30.98 14.91 -0.19
N SER A 464 -30.53 13.98 0.65
CA SER A 464 -31.26 13.56 1.84
C SER A 464 -31.45 14.74 2.81
N LEU A 465 -30.38 15.51 3.06
CA LEU A 465 -30.44 16.72 3.89
C LEU A 465 -31.40 17.77 3.31
N GLN A 466 -31.39 17.99 1.99
CA GLN A 466 -32.31 18.93 1.35
C GLN A 466 -33.78 18.59 1.62
N THR A 467 -34.11 17.31 1.72
CA THR A 467 -35.48 16.83 1.94
C THR A 467 -35.84 16.73 3.42
N ALA A 468 -34.92 16.20 4.24
CA ALA A 468 -35.17 15.89 5.65
C ALA A 468 -34.89 17.05 6.61
N ASP A 469 -33.88 17.88 6.31
CA ASP A 469 -33.47 19.03 7.14
C ASP A 469 -33.09 20.24 6.26
N PRO A 470 -34.10 20.92 5.65
CA PRO A 470 -33.84 22.04 4.73
C PRO A 470 -33.14 23.23 5.40
N VAL A 471 -33.31 23.39 6.72
CA VAL A 471 -32.67 24.48 7.47
C VAL A 471 -31.16 24.24 7.52
N TRP A 472 -30.76 23.01 7.85
CA TRP A 472 -29.35 22.64 7.85
C TRP A 472 -28.73 22.65 6.46
N TYR A 473 -29.44 22.13 5.46
CA TYR A 473 -29.01 22.23 4.06
C TYR A 473 -28.70 23.68 3.67
N ASN A 474 -29.62 24.61 3.97
CA ASN A 474 -29.40 26.03 3.68
C ASN A 474 -28.22 26.62 4.46
N ALA A 475 -27.99 26.20 5.71
CA ALA A 475 -26.82 26.64 6.49
C ALA A 475 -25.49 26.18 5.86
N LEU A 476 -25.49 25.05 5.15
CA LEU A 476 -24.32 24.52 4.45
C LEU A 476 -24.08 25.14 3.07
N THR A 477 -25.13 25.61 2.39
CA THR A 477 -25.01 26.00 0.97
C THR A 477 -25.31 27.47 0.66
N ALA A 478 -26.02 28.21 1.52
CA ALA A 478 -26.53 29.54 1.18
C ALA A 478 -25.44 30.62 1.04
N HIS A 479 -24.30 30.44 1.70
CA HIS A 479 -23.16 31.37 1.69
C HIS A 479 -22.15 31.07 0.57
N LEU A 480 -22.33 29.99 -0.20
CA LEU A 480 -21.39 29.59 -1.25
C LEU A 480 -21.31 30.65 -2.34
N THR A 481 -20.10 30.93 -2.81
CA THR A 481 -19.86 31.82 -3.95
C THR A 481 -20.40 31.20 -5.25
N THR A 482 -20.59 32.01 -6.29
CA THR A 482 -21.02 31.50 -7.62
C THR A 482 -20.07 30.43 -8.16
N GLU A 483 -18.78 30.56 -7.89
CA GLU A 483 -17.76 29.58 -8.28
C GLU A 483 -17.91 28.28 -7.49
N GLN A 484 -18.03 28.35 -6.16
CA GLN A 484 -18.25 27.17 -5.32
C GLN A 484 -19.57 26.46 -5.63
N GLN A 485 -20.63 27.20 -5.95
CA GLN A 485 -21.90 26.62 -6.40
C GLN A 485 -21.74 25.86 -7.72
N LYS A 486 -20.89 26.37 -8.62
CA LYS A 486 -20.56 25.67 -9.87
C LYS A 486 -19.74 24.41 -9.61
N SER A 487 -18.67 24.48 -8.82
CA SER A 487 -17.87 23.30 -8.44
C SER A 487 -18.75 22.24 -7.78
N LEU A 488 -19.64 22.63 -6.88
CA LEU A 488 -20.62 21.73 -6.26
C LEU A 488 -21.52 21.06 -7.30
N GLN A 489 -22.04 21.81 -8.27
CA GLN A 489 -22.86 21.25 -9.34
C GLN A 489 -22.07 20.26 -10.21
N ASP A 490 -20.81 20.57 -10.53
CA ASP A 490 -19.93 19.70 -11.32
C ASP A 490 -19.66 18.38 -10.58
N ILE A 491 -19.42 18.44 -9.26
CA ILE A 491 -19.30 17.25 -8.38
C ILE A 491 -20.58 16.40 -8.44
N MET A 492 -21.76 17.01 -8.38
CA MET A 492 -23.04 16.29 -8.46
C MET A 492 -23.27 15.59 -9.81
N VAL A 493 -22.76 16.17 -10.90
CA VAL A 493 -22.82 15.58 -12.25
C VAL A 493 -21.84 14.42 -12.36
N LEU A 494 -20.62 14.59 -11.85
CA LEU A 494 -19.62 13.52 -11.82
C LEU A 494 -20.09 12.31 -11.00
N ALA A 495 -20.77 12.56 -9.88
CA ALA A 495 -21.41 11.51 -9.08
C ALA A 495 -22.43 10.68 -9.89
N ASP A 496 -23.25 11.31 -10.74
CA ASP A 496 -24.19 10.58 -11.62
C ASP A 496 -23.45 9.73 -12.66
N GLN A 497 -22.39 10.29 -13.24
CA GLN A 497 -21.56 9.58 -14.23
C GLN A 497 -20.89 8.35 -13.61
N ARG A 498 -20.29 8.50 -12.43
CA ARG A 498 -19.64 7.39 -11.70
C ARG A 498 -20.66 6.32 -11.30
N LYS A 499 -21.84 6.72 -10.81
CA LYS A 499 -22.93 5.79 -10.49
C LYS A 499 -23.40 5.00 -11.70
N ALA A 500 -23.62 5.68 -12.84
CA ALA A 500 -24.04 5.03 -14.08
C ALA A 500 -22.96 4.10 -14.66
N ALA A 501 -21.69 4.49 -14.56
CA ALA A 501 -20.55 3.65 -14.97
C ALA A 501 -20.45 2.39 -14.12
N ALA A 502 -20.55 2.52 -12.79
CA ALA A 502 -20.54 1.37 -11.87
C ALA A 502 -21.73 0.42 -12.12
N GLU A 503 -22.93 0.95 -12.36
CA GLU A 503 -24.11 0.14 -12.69
C GLU A 503 -23.94 -0.57 -14.05
N SER A 504 -23.33 0.09 -15.04
CA SER A 504 -23.01 -0.50 -16.34
C SER A 504 -22.00 -1.65 -16.22
N LYS A 505 -20.88 -1.43 -15.51
CA LYS A 505 -19.88 -2.48 -15.21
C LYS A 505 -20.52 -3.69 -14.50
N ARG A 506 -21.41 -3.44 -13.53
CA ARG A 506 -22.14 -4.50 -12.82
C ARG A 506 -23.06 -5.30 -13.75
N ILE A 507 -23.74 -4.63 -14.69
CA ILE A 507 -24.60 -5.29 -15.68
C ILE A 507 -23.76 -6.17 -16.63
N GLU A 508 -22.60 -5.66 -17.08
CA GLU A 508 -21.66 -6.41 -17.92
C GLU A 508 -21.15 -7.67 -17.21
N GLN A 509 -20.67 -7.54 -15.97
CA GLN A 509 -20.21 -8.67 -15.14
C GLN A 509 -21.33 -9.67 -14.84
N SER A 510 -22.60 -9.24 -14.78
CA SER A 510 -23.77 -10.12 -14.60
C SER A 510 -24.23 -10.83 -15.88
N GLY A 511 -23.50 -10.69 -16.99
CA GLY A 511 -23.71 -11.44 -18.23
C GLY A 511 -24.36 -10.67 -19.38
N GLY A 512 -24.48 -9.34 -19.30
CA GLY A 512 -24.96 -8.47 -20.38
C GLY A 512 -26.41 -8.73 -20.83
N TYR A 513 -27.04 -7.75 -21.48
CA TYR A 513 -28.37 -7.96 -22.08
C TYR A 513 -28.28 -9.07 -23.13
N ALA A 514 -28.92 -10.22 -22.87
CA ALA A 514 -29.26 -11.16 -23.93
C ALA A 514 -30.23 -10.46 -24.88
N PHE A 515 -29.71 -9.87 -25.96
CA PHE A 515 -30.52 -9.60 -27.13
C PHE A 515 -31.07 -10.94 -27.60
N VAL A 516 -32.31 -11.24 -27.23
CA VAL A 516 -33.07 -12.29 -27.89
C VAL A 516 -33.12 -11.85 -29.35
N GLN A 517 -32.25 -12.44 -30.18
CA GLN A 517 -32.44 -12.42 -31.62
C GLN A 517 -33.82 -13.01 -31.86
N HIS A 518 -34.83 -12.15 -31.98
CA HIS A 518 -36.06 -12.53 -32.60
C HIS A 518 -35.68 -13.01 -33.99
N THR A 519 -35.72 -14.33 -34.18
CA THR A 519 -35.57 -14.97 -35.48
C THR A 519 -36.46 -14.24 -36.46
N ILE A 520 -35.86 -13.50 -37.39
CA ILE A 520 -36.57 -12.94 -38.53
C ILE A 520 -37.20 -14.13 -39.25
N PRO A 521 -38.54 -14.24 -39.35
CA PRO A 521 -39.17 -15.38 -39.97
C PRO A 521 -38.74 -15.48 -41.44
N THR A 522 -38.06 -16.56 -41.80
CA THR A 522 -37.54 -16.83 -43.15
C THR A 522 -38.61 -17.18 -44.20
N SER A 523 -39.88 -16.83 -43.95
CA SER A 523 -40.97 -17.05 -44.91
C SER A 523 -42.00 -15.92 -44.90
N PHE A 524 -41.66 -14.83 -45.60
CA PHE A 524 -42.64 -13.84 -46.01
C PHE A 524 -43.27 -14.31 -47.34
N ASN A 525 -44.46 -14.90 -47.28
CA ASN A 525 -45.14 -15.44 -48.46
C ASN A 525 -45.83 -14.30 -49.25
N PHE A 526 -45.25 -13.91 -50.38
CA PHE A 526 -45.88 -13.07 -51.41
C PHE A 526 -46.85 -13.92 -52.24
N GLY A 527 -48.14 -13.97 -51.86
CA GLY A 527 -49.11 -14.75 -52.63
C GLY A 527 -50.55 -14.59 -52.18
N GLY A 528 -51.16 -13.43 -52.45
CA GLY A 528 -52.60 -13.27 -52.33
C GLY A 528 -53.34 -14.05 -53.42
N THR A 529 -54.07 -15.10 -53.04
CA THR A 529 -55.09 -15.71 -53.89
C THR A 529 -56.27 -14.76 -54.07
N PRO A 530 -56.78 -14.52 -55.30
CA PRO A 530 -57.92 -13.66 -55.52
C PRO A 530 -59.22 -14.35 -55.06
N LEU A 531 -59.99 -13.65 -54.23
CA LEU A 531 -61.33 -14.07 -53.82
C LEU A 531 -62.29 -14.03 -55.01
N GLY A 532 -62.73 -15.21 -55.45
CA GLY A 532 -63.85 -15.37 -56.36
C GLY A 532 -65.13 -15.74 -55.60
N ARG A 533 -66.01 -14.76 -55.37
CA ARG A 533 -67.45 -14.78 -55.72
C ARG A 533 -68.15 -13.52 -55.26
#